data_AF-A0A960RYY2-F1
#
_entry.id   AF-A0A960RYY2-F1
#
_cell.length_a   1.000
_cell.length_b   1.000
_cell.length_c   1.000
_cell.angle_alpha   90.00
_cell.angle_beta   90.00
_cell.angle_gamma   90.00
#
_symmetry.space_group_name_H-M   'P 1'
#
loop_
_entity.id
_entity.type
_entity.pdbx_description
1 polymer ?
#
loop_
_entity_poly.entity_id
_entity_poly.type
_entity_poly.pdbx_seq_one_letter_code
_entity_poly.pdbx_strand_id
1 'polypeptide(L)'
;AISEKMRKRFLKEETLKQILSVYEQEGSRLHLSGAPLTRLRHTPWITRIGNNPSALMRTYTNLSKEDISETFNPTSVENLLESVVASAKKELDRVSDTRRGHLSTHIPMRIVGEHAFNLILTHPSFMRCVVGDVKEILQEMEAKCHRIPETPLPHETRENMEAYILSRAAHLKAFLEETPPDSTLASYRVYLTQKLSHETIDRKLFQFLPEEIQKELEELAIHFADTNWQINGSDIHLAIVYNPFTLKLELFHAEGSGKLLYPVNMKEQLAGKTWEIFFNSQAAV
;
A
#
# COMPACT_ATOMS: atom_id res chain seq x y z
N ALA A 1 -45.81 -1.86 -4.88
CA ALA A 1 -44.81 -0.82 -5.21
C ALA A 1 -43.44 -1.30 -4.74
N ILE A 2 -42.50 -1.54 -5.66
CA ILE A 2 -41.13 -1.95 -5.33
C ILE A 2 -40.49 -0.79 -4.56
N SER A 3 -39.97 -1.04 -3.35
CA SER A 3 -39.48 0.02 -2.47
C SER A 3 -38.37 0.83 -3.14
N GLU A 4 -38.29 2.12 -2.81
CA GLU A 4 -37.26 3.02 -3.34
C GLU A 4 -35.82 2.55 -3.01
N LYS A 5 -35.70 1.74 -1.95
CA LYS A 5 -34.48 1.02 -1.56
C LYS A 5 -34.12 -0.11 -2.53
N MET A 6 -35.12 -0.84 -3.05
CA MET A 6 -34.94 -1.82 -4.12
C MET A 6 -34.62 -1.16 -5.46
N ARG A 7 -35.27 -0.04 -5.82
CA ARG A 7 -34.93 0.72 -7.05
C ARG A 7 -33.48 1.22 -7.07
N LYS A 8 -32.94 1.70 -5.94
CA LYS A 8 -31.52 2.09 -5.81
C LYS A 8 -30.55 0.90 -5.85
N ARG A 9 -30.99 -0.30 -5.49
CA ARG A 9 -30.20 -1.55 -5.56
C ARG A 9 -30.18 -2.12 -6.99
N PHE A 10 -31.32 -2.08 -7.69
CA PHE A 10 -31.46 -2.47 -9.09
C PHE A 10 -30.71 -1.53 -10.06
N LEU A 11 -30.70 -0.21 -9.80
CA LEU A 11 -29.91 0.73 -10.62
C LEU A 11 -28.40 0.45 -10.55
N LYS A 12 -27.90 -0.16 -9.47
CA LYS A 12 -26.49 -0.57 -9.40
C LYS A 12 -26.24 -1.84 -10.20
N GLU A 13 -27.18 -2.79 -10.17
CA GLU A 13 -27.04 -4.09 -10.80
C GLU A 13 -27.16 -4.04 -12.34
N GLU A 14 -28.10 -3.25 -12.87
CA GLU A 14 -28.28 -3.08 -14.33
C GLU A 14 -27.09 -2.33 -14.96
N THR A 15 -26.64 -1.26 -14.31
CA THR A 15 -25.45 -0.51 -14.71
C THR A 15 -24.18 -1.36 -14.60
N LEU A 16 -24.10 -2.26 -13.61
CA LEU A 16 -23.03 -3.26 -13.51
C LEU A 16 -23.01 -4.24 -14.67
N LYS A 17 -24.19 -4.80 -15.03
CA LYS A 17 -24.32 -5.76 -16.14
C LYS A 17 -23.90 -5.12 -17.46
N GLN A 18 -24.23 -3.85 -17.66
CA GLN A 18 -23.74 -3.08 -18.81
C GLN A 18 -22.22 -2.92 -18.80
N ILE A 19 -21.60 -2.56 -17.66
CA ILE A 19 -20.14 -2.43 -17.55
C ILE A 19 -19.43 -3.77 -17.84
N LEU A 20 -19.95 -4.89 -17.30
CA LEU A 20 -19.39 -6.22 -17.53
C LEU A 20 -19.54 -6.69 -18.99
N SER A 21 -20.65 -6.37 -19.65
CA SER A 21 -20.86 -6.71 -21.06
C SER A 21 -19.87 -6.00 -22.00
N VAL A 22 -19.43 -4.79 -21.65
CA VAL A 22 -18.39 -4.05 -22.40
C VAL A 22 -17.01 -4.66 -22.15
N TYR A 23 -16.72 -5.07 -20.90
CA TYR A 23 -15.45 -5.72 -20.54
C TYR A 23 -15.24 -7.06 -21.27
N GLU A 24 -16.28 -7.89 -21.35
CA GLU A 24 -16.22 -9.22 -21.99
C GLU A 24 -16.03 -9.13 -23.51
N GLN A 25 -16.44 -8.02 -24.15
CA GLN A 25 -16.36 -7.84 -25.60
C GLN A 25 -15.03 -7.22 -26.06
N GLU A 26 -14.45 -6.27 -25.33
CA GLU A 26 -13.31 -5.48 -25.84
C GLU A 26 -11.94 -5.99 -25.38
N GLY A 27 -11.86 -6.89 -24.40
CA GLY A 27 -10.61 -7.50 -23.94
C GLY A 27 -9.51 -6.52 -23.52
N SER A 28 -9.83 -5.23 -23.39
CA SER A 28 -8.91 -4.13 -23.14
C SER A 28 -9.54 -3.14 -22.17
N ARG A 29 -8.69 -2.68 -21.25
CA ARG A 29 -8.92 -1.83 -20.06
C ARG A 29 -10.17 -0.93 -20.14
N LEU A 30 -11.07 -1.05 -19.15
CA LEU A 30 -12.21 -0.15 -18.97
C LEU A 30 -11.76 1.16 -18.30
N HIS A 31 -11.66 2.24 -19.08
CA HIS A 31 -11.56 3.60 -18.55
C HIS A 31 -12.96 4.17 -18.33
N LEU A 32 -13.40 4.24 -17.07
CA LEU A 32 -14.72 4.76 -16.67
C LEU A 32 -14.74 6.30 -16.59
N SER A 33 -14.47 7.01 -17.68
CA SER A 33 -14.35 8.49 -17.71
C SER A 33 -15.63 9.26 -18.09
N GLY A 34 -16.81 8.62 -18.17
CA GLY A 34 -17.97 9.21 -18.87
C GLY A 34 -19.19 9.72 -18.08
N ALA A 35 -19.45 9.34 -16.82
CA ALA A 35 -20.68 9.74 -16.10
C ALA A 35 -20.50 9.64 -14.56
N PRO A 36 -21.39 10.23 -13.70
CA PRO A 36 -21.04 10.80 -12.39
C PRO A 36 -20.84 9.73 -11.30
N LEU A 37 -19.75 8.98 -11.43
CA LEU A 37 -19.17 8.09 -10.42
C LEU A 37 -18.37 8.86 -9.36
N THR A 38 -18.31 10.20 -9.45
CA THR A 38 -17.73 11.08 -8.43
C THR A 38 -18.34 10.91 -7.02
N ARG A 39 -19.45 10.19 -6.90
CA ARG A 39 -20.10 9.83 -5.63
C ARG A 39 -19.67 8.46 -5.06
N LEU A 40 -18.94 7.64 -5.82
CA LEU A 40 -18.34 6.39 -5.34
C LEU A 40 -16.84 6.64 -5.11
N ARG A 41 -16.50 7.22 -3.96
CA ARG A 41 -15.13 7.62 -3.57
C ARG A 41 -14.07 6.48 -3.59
N HIS A 42 -14.47 5.21 -3.77
CA HIS A 42 -13.62 4.02 -3.60
C HIS A 42 -13.93 2.90 -4.60
N THR A 43 -14.00 3.16 -5.91
CA THR A 43 -14.18 2.07 -6.90
C THR A 43 -12.83 1.73 -7.57
N PRO A 44 -12.28 0.52 -7.35
CA PRO A 44 -11.14 -0.02 -8.10
C PRO A 44 -11.35 -0.05 -9.61
N TRP A 45 -10.25 0.06 -10.37
CA TRP A 45 -10.22 -0.25 -11.80
C TRP A 45 -10.00 -1.76 -12.04
N ILE A 46 -10.55 -2.29 -13.13
CA ILE A 46 -10.38 -3.69 -13.53
C ILE A 46 -9.26 -3.76 -14.56
N THR A 47 -8.09 -4.31 -14.19
CA THR A 47 -6.98 -4.54 -15.13
C THR A 47 -6.87 -6.03 -15.47
N ARG A 48 -6.35 -6.31 -16.68
CA ARG A 48 -6.17 -7.65 -17.26
C ARG A 48 -5.12 -8.51 -16.51
N ILE A 49 -4.38 -7.92 -15.58
CA ILE A 49 -3.20 -8.55 -14.92
C ILE A 49 -3.37 -8.64 -13.39
N GLY A 50 -4.23 -7.82 -12.76
CA GLY A 50 -4.28 -7.73 -11.29
C GLY A 50 -5.64 -7.95 -10.64
N ASN A 51 -6.75 -7.95 -11.39
CA ASN A 51 -8.08 -8.03 -10.78
C ASN A 51 -8.94 -9.07 -11.47
N ASN A 52 -9.37 -10.10 -10.72
CA ASN A 52 -10.56 -10.85 -11.10
C ASN A 52 -11.77 -9.93 -10.83
N PRO A 53 -12.37 -9.35 -11.87
CA PRO A 53 -13.44 -8.38 -11.69
C PRO A 53 -14.60 -9.00 -10.93
N SER A 54 -14.93 -10.27 -11.18
CA SER A 54 -16.00 -10.99 -10.49
C SER A 54 -15.73 -11.19 -8.99
N ALA A 55 -14.47 -11.39 -8.59
CA ALA A 55 -14.07 -11.54 -7.18
C ALA A 55 -14.11 -10.19 -6.45
N LEU A 56 -13.62 -9.13 -7.09
CA LEU A 56 -13.71 -7.78 -6.58
C LEU A 56 -15.19 -7.35 -6.46
N MET A 57 -16.00 -7.62 -7.49
CA MET A 57 -17.43 -7.33 -7.45
C MET A 57 -18.17 -8.10 -6.36
N ARG A 58 -17.86 -9.38 -6.12
CA ARG A 58 -18.40 -10.12 -4.95
C ARG A 58 -18.03 -9.44 -3.62
N THR A 59 -16.79 -8.95 -3.51
CA THR A 59 -16.29 -8.21 -2.36
C THR A 59 -17.08 -6.93 -2.11
N TYR A 60 -17.38 -6.17 -3.18
CA TYR A 60 -18.08 -4.89 -3.08
C TYR A 60 -19.62 -5.01 -3.02
N THR A 61 -20.23 -6.07 -3.55
CA THR A 61 -21.69 -6.16 -3.69
C THR A 61 -22.37 -7.22 -2.83
N ASN A 62 -21.66 -8.24 -2.34
CA ASN A 62 -22.29 -9.43 -1.73
C ASN A 62 -21.56 -10.04 -0.52
N LEU A 63 -20.56 -9.40 0.08
CA LEU A 63 -20.01 -9.90 1.36
C LEU A 63 -21.02 -9.66 2.48
N SER A 64 -21.78 -10.71 2.79
CA SER A 64 -22.51 -10.80 4.04
C SER A 64 -21.49 -10.90 5.19
N LYS A 65 -21.92 -10.66 6.43
CA LYS A 65 -21.08 -10.98 7.61
C LYS A 65 -20.66 -12.46 7.62
N GLU A 66 -21.41 -13.34 6.95
CA GLU A 66 -21.15 -14.77 6.86
C GLU A 66 -19.96 -15.10 5.93
N ASP A 67 -19.54 -14.18 5.06
CA ASP A 67 -18.41 -14.39 4.13
C ASP A 67 -17.05 -13.93 4.72
N ILE A 68 -17.06 -13.24 5.87
CA ILE A 68 -15.84 -12.81 6.55
C ILE A 68 -15.11 -14.04 7.06
N SER A 69 -13.90 -14.26 6.56
CA SER A 69 -13.08 -15.39 7.00
C SER A 69 -12.29 -15.04 8.26
N GLU A 70 -11.67 -13.86 8.27
CA GLU A 70 -10.91 -13.38 9.42
C GLU A 70 -11.16 -11.89 9.66
N THR A 71 -11.11 -11.50 10.93
CA THR A 71 -11.21 -10.11 11.38
C THR A 71 -10.09 -9.84 12.38
N PHE A 72 -9.34 -8.77 12.18
CA PHE A 72 -8.30 -8.34 13.12
C PHE A 72 -8.25 -6.82 13.22
N ASN A 73 -7.72 -6.34 14.35
CA ASN A 73 -7.58 -4.91 14.66
C ASN A 73 -6.10 -4.65 14.95
N PRO A 74 -5.29 -4.43 13.91
CA PRO A 74 -3.84 -4.37 14.08
C PRO A 74 -3.44 -3.14 14.90
N THR A 75 -2.63 -3.34 15.93
CA THR A 75 -2.15 -2.25 16.80
C THR A 75 -0.82 -1.65 16.33
N SER A 76 -0.09 -2.37 15.47
CA SER A 76 1.17 -1.93 14.85
C SER A 76 1.32 -2.55 13.45
N VAL A 77 2.32 -2.12 12.69
CA VAL A 77 2.59 -2.65 11.35
C VAL A 77 3.10 -4.09 11.42
N GLU A 78 3.89 -4.41 12.45
CA GLU A 78 4.35 -5.76 12.74
C GLU A 78 3.15 -6.69 12.98
N ASN A 79 2.21 -6.25 13.83
CA ASN A 79 1.02 -7.04 14.11
C ASN A 79 0.10 -7.19 12.88
N LEU A 80 0.03 -6.16 12.01
CA LEU A 80 -0.63 -6.29 10.71
C LEU A 80 0.06 -7.36 9.84
N LEU A 81 1.39 -7.30 9.71
CA LEU A 81 2.16 -8.27 8.93
C LEU A 81 1.95 -9.70 9.45
N GLU A 82 2.06 -9.91 10.75
CA GLU A 82 1.82 -11.21 11.38
C GLU A 82 0.42 -11.74 11.09
N SER A 83 -0.61 -10.90 11.22
CA SER A 83 -2.01 -11.28 10.97
C SER A 83 -2.24 -11.66 9.51
N VAL A 84 -1.66 -10.87 8.59
CA VAL A 84 -1.79 -11.10 7.14
C VAL A 84 -0.99 -12.33 6.70
N VAL A 85 0.21 -12.55 7.24
CA VAL A 85 1.02 -13.76 7.00
C VAL A 85 0.32 -15.01 7.56
N ALA A 86 -0.25 -14.95 8.76
CA ALA A 86 -0.99 -16.06 9.34
C ALA A 86 -2.21 -16.43 8.48
N SER A 87 -2.94 -15.43 7.99
CA SER A 87 -4.08 -15.62 7.09
C SER A 87 -3.64 -16.23 5.74
N ALA A 88 -2.54 -15.74 5.18
CA ALA A 88 -1.95 -16.26 3.95
C ALA A 88 -1.54 -17.73 4.08
N LYS A 89 -0.92 -18.13 5.20
CA LYS A 89 -0.55 -19.53 5.49
C LYS A 89 -1.79 -20.45 5.48
N LYS A 90 -2.85 -20.04 6.18
CA LYS A 90 -4.12 -20.79 6.21
C LYS A 90 -4.73 -20.96 4.82
N GLU A 91 -4.71 -19.93 3.98
CA GLU A 91 -5.22 -20.05 2.61
C GLU A 91 -4.36 -21.01 1.78
N LEU A 92 -3.02 -20.93 1.88
CA LEU A 92 -2.13 -21.85 1.16
C LEU A 92 -2.31 -23.31 1.57
N ASP A 93 -2.64 -23.56 2.84
CA ASP A 93 -2.98 -24.90 3.33
C ASP A 93 -4.33 -25.41 2.80
N ARG A 94 -5.28 -24.50 2.52
CA ARG A 94 -6.60 -24.83 1.94
C ARG A 94 -6.54 -25.10 0.44
N VAL A 95 -5.61 -24.48 -0.28
CA VAL A 95 -5.54 -24.56 -1.74
C VAL A 95 -4.75 -25.80 -2.17
N SER A 96 -5.36 -26.65 -3.00
CA SER A 96 -4.71 -27.87 -3.52
C SER A 96 -3.48 -27.56 -4.39
N ASP A 97 -2.52 -28.49 -4.42
CA ASP A 97 -1.26 -28.35 -5.19
C ASP A 97 -1.50 -28.08 -6.68
N THR A 98 -2.57 -28.62 -7.28
CA THR A 98 -2.95 -28.39 -8.68
C THR A 98 -3.39 -26.95 -8.93
N ARG A 99 -3.97 -26.27 -7.93
CA ARG A 99 -4.39 -24.88 -8.01
C ARG A 99 -3.23 -23.92 -7.74
N ARG A 100 -2.20 -24.33 -6.98
CA ARG A 100 -0.99 -23.53 -6.72
C ARG A 100 -0.30 -23.03 -8.00
N GLY A 101 -0.38 -23.80 -9.09
CA GLY A 101 0.17 -23.43 -10.41
C GLY A 101 -0.65 -22.43 -11.24
N HIS A 102 -1.90 -22.12 -10.86
CA HIS A 102 -2.81 -21.22 -11.60
C HIS A 102 -3.27 -19.99 -10.79
N LEU A 103 -2.58 -19.68 -9.69
CA LEU A 103 -3.03 -18.69 -8.73
C LEU A 103 -2.92 -17.25 -9.26
N SER A 104 -4.05 -16.72 -9.70
CA SER A 104 -4.38 -15.33 -9.36
C SER A 104 -4.90 -15.30 -7.91
N THR A 105 -4.02 -15.53 -6.91
CA THR A 105 -4.41 -15.50 -5.48
C THR A 105 -4.48 -14.09 -4.93
N HIS A 106 -5.32 -13.31 -5.58
CA HIS A 106 -5.83 -12.08 -5.01
C HIS A 106 -6.84 -12.48 -3.93
N ILE A 107 -6.42 -12.42 -2.66
CA ILE A 107 -7.34 -12.63 -1.53
C ILE A 107 -7.97 -11.26 -1.24
N PRO A 108 -9.30 -11.10 -1.37
CA PRO A 108 -9.92 -9.84 -1.04
C PRO A 108 -9.72 -9.50 0.43
N MET A 109 -9.37 -8.23 0.65
CA MET A 109 -9.18 -7.62 1.96
C MET A 109 -9.91 -6.29 2.01
N ARG A 110 -10.27 -5.84 3.22
CA ARG A 110 -10.74 -4.48 3.41
C ARG A 110 -10.36 -3.91 4.76
N ILE A 111 -10.24 -2.59 4.79
CA ILE A 111 -10.30 -1.76 5.99
C ILE A 111 -11.75 -1.30 6.11
N VAL A 112 -12.44 -1.74 7.16
CA VAL A 112 -13.87 -1.52 7.35
C VAL A 112 -14.17 -0.01 7.36
N GLY A 113 -15.06 0.41 6.47
CA GLY A 113 -15.48 1.80 6.32
C GLY A 113 -14.54 2.69 5.51
N GLU A 114 -13.38 2.18 5.08
CA GLU A 114 -12.36 2.98 4.38
C GLU A 114 -12.11 2.49 2.95
N HIS A 115 -11.63 1.25 2.78
CA HIS A 115 -11.13 0.79 1.48
C HIS A 115 -11.13 -0.73 1.35
N ALA A 116 -11.33 -1.25 0.14
CA ALA A 116 -11.21 -2.68 -0.17
C ALA A 116 -10.29 -2.93 -1.36
N PHE A 117 -9.48 -3.97 -1.23
CA PHE A 117 -8.32 -4.23 -2.08
C PHE A 117 -7.94 -5.72 -2.03
N ASN A 118 -6.88 -6.11 -2.74
CA ASN A 118 -6.46 -7.49 -2.82
C ASN A 118 -5.09 -7.70 -2.16
N LEU A 119 -4.97 -8.74 -1.33
CA LEU A 119 -3.68 -9.31 -0.95
C LEU A 119 -3.03 -9.93 -2.18
N ILE A 120 -1.78 -9.58 -2.44
CA ILE A 120 -0.98 -10.16 -3.53
C ILE A 120 -0.18 -11.32 -2.93
N LEU A 121 -0.83 -12.47 -2.77
CA LEU A 121 -0.20 -13.62 -2.12
C LEU A 121 1.08 -14.05 -2.84
N THR A 122 1.13 -13.95 -4.18
CA THR A 122 2.26 -14.40 -5.01
C THR A 122 3.45 -13.43 -5.05
N HIS A 123 3.38 -12.24 -4.43
CA HIS A 123 4.49 -11.31 -4.51
C HIS A 123 5.75 -11.89 -3.83
N PRO A 124 6.93 -11.91 -4.47
CA PRO A 124 8.11 -12.57 -3.92
C PRO A 124 8.49 -12.10 -2.51
N SER A 125 8.44 -10.79 -2.24
CA SER A 125 8.78 -10.26 -0.91
C SER A 125 7.77 -10.62 0.17
N PHE A 126 6.48 -10.76 -0.16
CA PHE A 126 5.48 -11.25 0.78
C PHE A 126 5.56 -12.76 0.95
N MET A 127 5.73 -13.53 -0.14
CA MET A 127 5.92 -14.98 -0.08
C MET A 127 7.11 -15.37 0.79
N ARG A 128 8.20 -14.60 0.75
CA ARG A 128 9.34 -14.76 1.66
C ARG A 128 8.91 -14.76 3.13
N CYS A 129 7.99 -13.88 3.52
CA CYS A 129 7.43 -13.82 4.88
C CYS A 129 6.50 -14.99 5.18
N VAL A 130 5.78 -15.47 4.17
CA VAL A 130 4.86 -16.61 4.31
C VAL A 130 5.61 -17.93 4.47
N VAL A 131 6.73 -18.13 3.77
CA VAL A 131 7.51 -19.38 3.86
C VAL A 131 8.62 -19.33 4.92
N GLY A 132 9.11 -18.14 5.24
CA GLY A 132 10.21 -17.93 6.18
C GLY A 132 9.77 -17.52 7.59
N ASP A 133 10.76 -17.11 8.39
CA ASP A 133 10.54 -16.50 9.71
C ASP A 133 10.41 -14.98 9.57
N VAL A 134 9.22 -14.45 9.87
CA VAL A 134 8.92 -13.01 9.83
C VAL A 134 9.88 -12.22 10.73
N LYS A 135 10.26 -12.77 11.88
CA LYS A 135 11.13 -12.08 12.84
C LYS A 135 12.54 -11.89 12.28
N GLU A 136 13.10 -12.92 11.65
CA GLU A 136 14.43 -12.84 11.02
C GLU A 136 14.44 -11.84 9.86
N ILE A 137 13.37 -11.83 9.05
CA ILE A 137 13.21 -10.88 7.95
C ILE A 137 13.15 -9.44 8.47
N LEU A 138 12.33 -9.18 9.49
CA LEU A 138 12.22 -7.85 10.09
C LEU A 138 13.54 -7.40 10.72
N GLN A 139 14.30 -8.30 11.35
CA GLN A 139 15.63 -7.98 11.89
C GLN A 139 16.64 -7.62 10.78
N GLU A 140 16.61 -8.30 9.63
CA GLU A 140 17.45 -7.95 8.49
C GLU A 140 17.10 -6.54 7.96
N MET A 141 15.81 -6.30 7.75
CA MET A 141 15.32 -5.00 7.26
C MET A 141 15.70 -3.88 8.23
N GLU A 142 15.50 -4.09 9.53
CA GLU A 142 15.86 -3.15 10.59
C GLU A 142 17.36 -2.85 10.59
N ALA A 143 18.21 -3.88 10.56
CA ALA A 143 19.66 -3.73 10.60
C ALA A 143 20.20 -2.95 9.40
N LYS A 144 19.65 -3.19 8.20
CA LYS A 144 20.01 -2.42 7.00
C LYS A 144 19.56 -0.97 7.13
N CYS A 145 18.33 -0.76 7.58
CA CYS A 145 17.75 0.57 7.72
C CYS A 145 18.51 1.45 8.73
N HIS A 146 18.98 0.88 9.83
CA HIS A 146 19.76 1.59 10.86
C HIS A 146 21.08 2.20 10.36
N ARG A 147 21.62 1.73 9.24
CA ARG A 147 22.87 2.25 8.67
C ARG A 147 22.66 3.49 7.81
N ILE A 148 21.45 3.69 7.29
CA ILE A 148 21.13 4.76 6.33
C ILE A 148 21.31 6.16 6.96
N PRO A 149 20.82 6.44 8.19
CA PRO A 149 20.96 7.78 8.78
C PRO A 149 22.43 8.21 8.97
N GLU A 150 23.34 7.26 9.11
CA GLU A 150 24.78 7.52 9.29
C GLU A 150 25.52 7.75 7.96
N THR A 151 24.84 7.59 6.82
CA THR A 151 25.46 7.90 5.52
C THR A 151 25.76 9.41 5.40
N PRO A 152 26.91 9.78 4.79
CA PRO A 152 27.22 11.17 4.48
C PRO A 152 26.10 11.79 3.63
N LEU A 153 25.66 12.99 3.97
CA LEU A 153 24.63 13.72 3.23
C LEU A 153 25.13 14.05 1.81
N PRO A 154 24.53 13.50 0.75
CA PRO A 154 24.97 13.81 -0.59
C PRO A 154 24.56 15.24 -0.98
N HIS A 155 25.43 15.90 -1.75
CA HIS A 155 25.22 17.29 -2.16
C HIS A 155 23.87 17.49 -2.85
N GLU A 156 23.51 16.58 -3.77
CA GLU A 156 22.24 16.63 -4.50
C GLU A 156 21.02 16.50 -3.57
N THR A 157 21.06 15.56 -2.60
CA THR A 157 19.99 15.42 -1.60
C THR A 157 19.83 16.70 -0.79
N ARG A 158 20.95 17.32 -0.39
CA ARG A 158 20.95 18.60 0.33
C ARG A 158 20.32 19.72 -0.50
N GLU A 159 20.81 19.94 -1.72
CA GLU A 159 20.31 20.99 -2.63
C GLU A 159 18.81 20.83 -2.92
N ASN A 160 18.37 19.62 -3.22
CA ASN A 160 16.96 19.33 -3.49
C ASN A 160 16.07 19.63 -2.27
N MET A 161 16.55 19.28 -1.07
CA MET A 161 15.85 19.55 0.17
C MET A 161 15.80 21.05 0.49
N GLU A 162 16.92 21.75 0.36
CA GLU A 162 17.02 23.20 0.60
C GLU A 162 16.14 23.97 -0.41
N ALA A 163 16.20 23.63 -1.69
CA ALA A 163 15.35 24.22 -2.72
C ALA A 163 13.86 24.01 -2.43
N TYR A 164 13.47 22.80 -2.00
CA TYR A 164 12.10 22.53 -1.57
C TYR A 164 11.70 23.41 -0.38
N ILE A 165 12.53 23.53 0.65
CA ILE A 165 12.25 24.36 1.83
C ILE A 165 12.10 25.83 1.41
N LEU A 166 13.04 26.37 0.65
CA LEU A 166 13.02 27.78 0.24
C LEU A 166 11.84 28.12 -0.66
N SER A 167 11.37 27.18 -1.48
CA SER A 167 10.16 27.37 -2.29
C SER A 167 8.89 27.60 -1.45
N ARG A 168 8.89 27.17 -0.19
CA ARG A 168 7.75 27.28 0.74
C ARG A 168 8.00 28.24 1.91
N ALA A 169 9.26 28.45 2.26
CA ALA A 169 9.68 29.19 3.44
C ALA A 169 10.98 29.97 3.15
N ALA A 170 10.92 30.89 2.19
CA ALA A 170 12.08 31.70 1.77
C ALA A 170 12.80 32.44 2.91
N HIS A 171 12.08 32.76 4.00
CA HIS A 171 12.65 33.39 5.20
C HIS A 171 13.66 32.51 5.94
N LEU A 172 13.74 31.20 5.65
CA LEU A 172 14.70 30.27 6.24
C LEU A 172 16.05 30.24 5.51
N LYS A 173 16.31 31.11 4.54
CA LYS A 173 17.57 31.13 3.79
C LYS A 173 18.81 31.27 4.67
N ALA A 174 18.82 32.26 5.56
CA ALA A 174 19.96 32.48 6.48
C ALA A 174 20.18 31.29 7.41
N PHE A 175 19.10 30.59 7.80
CA PHE A 175 19.22 29.35 8.55
C PHE A 175 19.97 28.33 7.69
N LEU A 176 19.47 27.94 6.51
CA LEU A 176 20.09 26.90 5.67
C LEU A 176 21.56 27.14 5.29
N GLU A 177 21.99 28.41 5.17
CA GLU A 177 23.38 28.78 4.91
C GLU A 177 24.35 28.37 6.05
N GLU A 178 23.85 28.19 7.27
CA GLU A 178 24.60 27.73 8.45
C GLU A 178 24.65 26.19 8.58
N THR A 179 24.15 25.45 7.59
CA THR A 179 24.13 23.99 7.64
C THR A 179 25.55 23.41 7.69
N PRO A 180 25.86 22.48 8.61
CA PRO A 180 27.19 21.90 8.76
C PRO A 180 27.71 21.23 7.48
N PRO A 181 28.98 21.48 7.08
CA PRO A 181 29.54 20.98 5.82
C PRO A 181 29.70 19.45 5.80
N ASP A 182 30.02 18.83 6.93
CA ASP A 182 30.20 17.37 7.06
C ASP A 182 29.04 16.74 7.84
N SER A 183 27.82 16.87 7.31
CA SER A 183 26.63 16.29 7.94
C SER A 183 26.33 14.89 7.41
N THR A 184 25.85 14.02 8.30
CA THR A 184 25.17 12.78 7.92
C THR A 184 23.70 13.10 7.67
N LEU A 185 22.97 12.18 7.04
CA LEU A 185 21.51 12.30 6.93
C LEU A 185 20.83 12.52 8.30
N ALA A 186 21.31 11.84 9.35
CA ALA A 186 20.82 11.99 10.73
C ALA A 186 21.08 13.39 11.29
N SER A 187 22.31 13.91 11.20
CA SER A 187 22.64 15.21 11.77
C SER A 187 21.95 16.34 10.99
N TYR A 188 21.81 16.19 9.67
CA TYR A 188 21.05 17.13 8.85
C TYR A 188 19.55 17.14 9.19
N ARG A 189 18.96 15.96 9.41
CA ARG A 189 17.58 15.86 9.92
C ARG A 189 17.42 16.61 11.23
N VAL A 190 18.28 16.35 12.23
CA VAL A 190 18.24 17.02 13.54
C VAL A 190 18.31 18.53 13.38
N TYR A 191 19.21 19.00 12.52
CA TYR A 191 19.35 20.41 12.19
C TYR A 191 18.04 21.00 11.65
N LEU A 192 17.44 20.41 10.61
CA LEU A 192 16.19 20.88 10.03
C LEU A 192 15.02 20.89 11.03
N THR A 193 14.96 19.91 11.94
CA THR A 193 13.89 19.83 12.95
C THR A 193 13.92 20.93 14.00
N GLN A 194 14.99 21.73 14.07
CA GLN A 194 15.03 22.93 14.93
C GLN A 194 14.04 24.01 14.50
N LYS A 195 13.66 24.03 13.22
CA LYS A 195 12.75 25.05 12.64
C LYS A 195 11.54 24.45 11.93
N LEU A 196 11.56 23.16 11.60
CA LEU A 196 10.56 22.49 10.77
C LEU A 196 9.98 21.28 11.50
N SER A 197 8.75 20.91 11.16
CA SER A 197 8.07 19.74 11.75
C SER A 197 8.74 18.43 11.34
N HIS A 198 8.95 17.52 12.29
CA HIS A 198 9.51 16.18 12.05
C HIS A 198 8.82 15.44 10.88
N GLU A 199 7.49 15.37 10.88
CA GLU A 199 6.73 14.63 9.87
C GLU A 199 7.01 15.11 8.43
N THR A 200 7.07 16.43 8.22
CA THR A 200 7.38 16.99 6.90
C THR A 200 8.80 16.66 6.48
N ILE A 201 9.75 16.74 7.42
CA ILE A 201 11.17 16.47 7.16
C ILE A 201 11.39 15.01 6.83
N ASP A 202 10.86 14.09 7.63
CA ASP A 202 11.08 12.65 7.48
C ASP A 202 10.57 12.17 6.11
N ARG A 203 9.37 12.62 5.72
CA ARG A 203 8.80 12.31 4.41
C ARG A 203 9.64 12.87 3.26
N LYS A 204 10.17 14.08 3.40
CA LYS A 204 10.91 14.75 2.31
C LYS A 204 12.33 14.23 2.18
N LEU A 205 13.02 13.99 3.29
CA LEU A 205 14.32 13.33 3.28
C LEU A 205 14.21 11.93 2.68
N PHE A 206 13.15 11.17 2.97
CA PHE A 206 12.89 9.89 2.31
C PHE A 206 12.81 10.03 0.78
N GLN A 207 12.03 11.00 0.29
CA GLN A 207 11.87 11.24 -1.15
C GLN A 207 13.14 11.68 -1.87
N PHE A 208 14.06 12.31 -1.14
CA PHE A 208 15.34 12.78 -1.67
C PHE A 208 16.51 11.85 -1.32
N LEU A 209 16.25 10.66 -0.76
CA LEU A 209 17.29 9.66 -0.57
C LEU A 209 17.99 9.37 -1.90
N PRO A 210 19.31 9.10 -1.90
CA PRO A 210 20.04 8.65 -3.07
C PRO A 210 19.38 7.45 -3.73
N GLU A 211 19.46 7.37 -5.06
CA GLU A 211 18.81 6.30 -5.84
C GLU A 211 19.26 4.91 -5.38
N GLU A 212 20.54 4.75 -5.04
CA GLU A 212 21.09 3.48 -4.55
C GLU A 212 20.44 3.06 -3.21
N ILE A 213 20.22 4.03 -2.32
CA ILE A 213 19.58 3.78 -1.01
C ILE A 213 18.07 3.52 -1.20
N GLN A 214 17.42 4.25 -2.11
CA GLN A 214 16.01 3.98 -2.45
C GLN A 214 15.84 2.55 -2.97
N LYS A 215 16.70 2.11 -3.89
CA LYS A 215 16.68 0.73 -4.41
C LYS A 215 16.90 -0.31 -3.32
N GLU A 216 17.85 -0.08 -2.40
CA GLU A 216 18.07 -1.00 -1.27
C GLU A 216 16.81 -1.11 -0.39
N LEU A 217 16.12 0.00 -0.13
CA LEU A 217 14.86 0.00 0.63
C LEU A 217 13.71 -0.69 -0.13
N GLU A 218 13.62 -0.47 -1.44
CA GLU A 218 12.62 -1.10 -2.33
C GLU A 218 12.81 -2.62 -2.39
N GLU A 219 14.04 -3.11 -2.49
CA GLU A 219 14.36 -4.54 -2.49
C GLU A 219 13.99 -5.23 -1.16
N LEU A 220 14.04 -4.49 -0.06
CA LEU A 220 13.66 -4.97 1.27
C LEU A 220 12.16 -4.86 1.57
N ALA A 221 11.43 -4.05 0.80
CA ALA A 221 10.04 -3.77 1.07
C ALA A 221 9.16 -5.02 0.89
N ILE A 222 8.25 -5.22 1.84
CA ILE A 222 7.28 -6.31 1.79
C ILE A 222 6.01 -5.78 1.12
N HIS A 223 5.88 -6.00 -0.19
CA HIS A 223 4.69 -5.64 -0.94
C HIS A 223 3.64 -6.72 -0.77
N PHE A 224 2.49 -6.36 -0.19
CA PHE A 224 1.49 -7.35 0.18
C PHE A 224 0.10 -7.03 -0.39
N ALA A 225 -0.20 -5.82 -0.85
CA ALA A 225 -1.54 -5.52 -1.36
C ALA A 225 -1.55 -4.62 -2.58
N ASP A 226 -2.46 -4.90 -3.51
CA ASP A 226 -2.83 -4.01 -4.62
C ASP A 226 -4.04 -3.19 -4.19
N THR A 227 -3.84 -1.89 -3.97
CA THR A 227 -4.92 -0.99 -3.52
C THR A 227 -5.96 -0.75 -4.59
N ASN A 228 -5.69 -1.08 -5.85
CA ASN A 228 -6.46 -0.70 -7.02
C ASN A 228 -6.57 0.82 -7.22
N TRP A 229 -5.73 1.60 -6.56
CA TRP A 229 -5.56 3.02 -6.87
C TRP A 229 -4.48 3.21 -7.93
N GLN A 230 -4.51 4.37 -8.58
CA GLN A 230 -3.49 4.75 -9.54
C GLN A 230 -3.06 6.20 -9.32
N ILE A 231 -1.78 6.46 -9.58
CA ILE A 231 -1.22 7.81 -9.69
C ILE A 231 -0.50 7.88 -11.03
N ASN A 232 -0.91 8.84 -11.87
CA ASN A 232 -0.32 9.06 -13.21
C ASN A 232 -0.29 7.81 -14.10
N GLY A 233 -1.26 6.90 -13.94
CA GLY A 233 -1.36 5.66 -14.70
C GLY A 233 -0.54 4.48 -14.14
N SER A 234 0.20 4.67 -13.05
CA SER A 234 0.87 3.61 -12.30
C SER A 234 -0.05 3.07 -11.19
N ASP A 235 -0.18 1.74 -11.10
CA ASP A 235 -0.90 1.07 -10.02
C ASP A 235 -0.21 1.31 -8.66
N ILE A 236 -1.02 1.46 -7.61
CA ILE A 236 -0.56 1.73 -6.25
C ILE A 236 -0.74 0.49 -5.38
N HIS A 237 0.34 0.06 -4.75
CA HIS A 237 0.38 -1.06 -3.83
C HIS A 237 0.65 -0.57 -2.41
N LEU A 238 0.31 -1.41 -1.41
CA LEU A 238 0.80 -1.25 -0.05
C LEU A 238 2.06 -2.10 0.14
N ALA A 239 3.08 -1.44 0.67
CA ALA A 239 4.33 -2.06 1.08
C ALA A 239 4.61 -1.77 2.55
N ILE A 240 5.26 -2.71 3.22
CA ILE A 240 5.79 -2.56 4.58
C ILE A 240 7.30 -2.37 4.46
N VAL A 241 7.81 -1.29 5.07
CA VAL A 241 9.23 -0.94 5.03
C VAL A 241 9.64 -0.24 6.32
N TYR A 242 10.90 -0.36 6.71
CA TYR A 242 11.46 0.47 7.78
C TYR A 242 11.78 1.85 7.23
N ASN A 243 11.25 2.88 7.89
CA ASN A 243 11.59 4.26 7.58
C ASN A 243 12.91 4.63 8.28
N PRO A 244 13.97 4.99 7.54
CA PRO A 244 15.30 5.25 8.14
C PRO A 244 15.32 6.43 9.08
N PHE A 245 14.40 7.39 8.95
CA PHE A 245 14.41 8.60 9.77
C PHE A 245 13.60 8.47 11.07
N THR A 246 12.61 7.57 11.08
CA THR A 246 11.81 7.27 12.26
C THR A 246 12.26 6.01 12.97
N LEU A 247 13.03 5.16 12.27
CA LEU A 247 13.45 3.81 12.67
C LEU A 247 12.28 2.92 13.07
N LYS A 248 11.14 3.11 12.41
CA LYS A 248 9.90 2.35 12.64
C LYS A 248 9.49 1.64 11.38
N LEU A 249 8.86 0.48 11.58
CA LEU A 249 8.14 -0.20 10.51
C LEU A 249 6.87 0.59 10.18
N GLU A 250 6.72 0.94 8.91
CA GLU A 250 5.66 1.80 8.42
C GLU A 250 5.02 1.20 7.17
N LEU A 251 3.75 1.55 6.92
CA LEU A 251 3.09 1.27 5.65
C LEU A 251 3.43 2.37 4.66
N PHE A 252 3.70 1.99 3.42
CA PHE A 252 4.00 2.89 2.31
C PHE A 252 3.08 2.60 1.13
N HIS A 253 2.72 3.67 0.41
CA HIS A 253 2.29 3.51 -0.97
C HIS A 253 3.52 3.26 -1.84
N ALA A 254 3.42 2.27 -2.71
CA ALA A 254 4.41 1.94 -3.71
C ALA A 254 3.77 1.88 -5.10
N GLU A 255 4.52 2.11 -6.16
CA GLU A 255 4.07 1.84 -7.52
C GLU A 255 4.15 0.34 -7.83
N GLY A 256 3.42 -0.11 -8.87
CA GLY A 256 3.55 -1.48 -9.39
C GLY A 256 4.97 -1.83 -9.88
N SER A 257 5.84 -0.84 -10.10
CA SER A 257 7.26 -1.02 -10.39
C SER A 257 8.10 -1.43 -9.17
N GLY A 258 7.54 -1.33 -7.96
CA GLY A 258 8.25 -1.50 -6.69
C GLY A 258 8.66 -0.18 -6.03
N LYS A 259 8.62 0.94 -6.77
CA LYS A 259 9.07 2.24 -6.27
C LYS A 259 8.30 2.71 -5.05
N LEU A 260 8.99 3.06 -3.97
CA LEU A 260 8.37 3.59 -2.75
C LEU A 260 8.02 5.09 -2.94
N LEU A 261 6.79 5.48 -2.63
CA LEU A 261 6.30 6.85 -2.87
C LEU A 261 6.27 7.71 -1.60
N TYR A 262 5.44 7.31 -0.63
CA TYR A 262 5.26 8.04 0.62
C TYR A 262 4.65 7.14 1.70
N PRO A 263 4.97 7.40 2.98
CA PRO A 263 4.35 6.69 4.08
C PRO A 263 2.85 6.97 4.11
N VAL A 264 2.10 5.93 4.43
CA VAL A 264 0.66 5.96 4.67
C VAL A 264 0.40 6.65 6.01
N ASN A 265 -0.70 7.38 6.10
CA ASN A 265 -1.15 7.91 7.39
C ASN A 265 -1.61 6.77 8.31
N MET A 266 -0.70 6.34 9.19
CA MET A 266 -0.93 5.22 10.11
C MET A 266 -2.12 5.44 11.06
N LYS A 267 -2.45 6.69 11.40
CA LYS A 267 -3.63 6.99 12.23
C LYS A 267 -4.91 6.75 11.46
N GLU A 268 -4.91 7.03 10.17
CA GLU A 268 -6.09 6.88 9.31
C GLU A 268 -6.29 5.43 8.87
N GLN A 269 -5.21 4.65 8.65
CA GLN A 269 -5.34 3.32 8.05
C GLN A 269 -5.11 2.15 9.01
N LEU A 270 -4.49 2.37 10.17
CA LEU A 270 -4.18 1.31 11.13
C LEU A 270 -4.85 1.52 12.49
N ALA A 271 -4.62 2.67 13.12
CA ALA A 271 -5.05 2.91 14.50
C ALA A 271 -6.58 2.86 14.65
N GLY A 272 -7.06 1.89 15.45
CA GLY A 272 -8.49 1.72 15.71
C GLY A 272 -9.31 1.26 14.49
N LYS A 273 -8.64 0.75 13.44
CA LYS A 273 -9.29 0.22 12.24
C LYS A 273 -9.46 -1.28 12.32
N THR A 274 -10.59 -1.75 11.80
CA THR A 274 -10.87 -3.17 11.63
C THR A 274 -10.52 -3.59 10.22
N TRP A 275 -9.75 -4.66 10.12
CA TRP A 275 -9.33 -5.29 8.88
C TRP A 275 -10.02 -6.63 8.74
N GLU A 276 -10.49 -6.94 7.54
CA GLU A 276 -11.21 -8.17 7.24
C GLU A 276 -10.64 -8.83 5.98
N ILE A 277 -10.56 -10.16 6.01
CA ILE A 277 -10.09 -11.01 4.91
C ILE A 277 -11.20 -11.97 4.50
N PHE A 278 -11.33 -12.18 3.20
CA PHE A 278 -12.36 -13.01 2.59
C PHE A 278 -11.72 -14.14 1.79
N PHE A 279 -11.55 -15.30 2.40
CA PHE A 279 -11.15 -16.49 1.66
C PHE A 279 -12.28 -16.90 0.70
N ASN A 280 -11.91 -17.37 -0.48
CA ASN A 280 -12.89 -17.67 -1.51
C ASN A 280 -13.65 -18.94 -1.11
N SER A 281 -14.88 -18.80 -0.62
CA SER A 281 -15.72 -19.92 -0.12
C SER A 281 -16.08 -20.95 -1.20
N GLN A 282 -15.92 -20.62 -2.48
CA GLN A 282 -16.11 -21.55 -3.60
C GLN A 282 -14.87 -22.39 -3.94
N ALA A 283 -13.78 -22.29 -3.19
CA ALA A 283 -12.60 -23.13 -3.41
C ALA A 283 -12.80 -24.60 -2.97
N ALA A 284 -13.88 -24.94 -2.27
CA ALA A 284 -14.14 -26.25 -1.68
C ALA A 284 -15.14 -27.14 -2.45
N VAL A 285 -15.45 -26.83 -3.72
CA VAL A 285 -16.25 -27.71 -4.60
C VAL A 285 -15.45 -28.07 -5.84
#